data_AF-A0A4S2RM21-F1
#
_entry.id   AF-A0A4S2RM21-F1
#
_cell.length_a   1.000
_cell.length_b   1.000
_cell.length_c   1.000
_cell.angle_alpha   90.00
_cell.angle_beta   90.00
_cell.angle_gamma   90.00
#
_symmetry.space_group_name_H-M   'P 1'
#
loop_
_entity.id
_entity.type
_entity.pdbx_description
1 polymer ?
#
loop_
_entity_poly.entity_id
_entity_poly.type
_entity_poly.pdbx_seq_one_letter_code
_entity_poly.pdbx_strand_id
1 'polypeptide(L)'
;MELHDVWFVLIAVLWTGYFFLEGFDFGIGVLTKLLARDRKERRVLINTIGPVWDGNEVWLLSAGGATFAAFPEWYATLFSGFYLPLLIILLCLIVRGVAFEYRAKRPEEKWQTNWEHAIFWASLIPAVLWGVAFGNIVRGVKIDADMEYVGNVWDLLNPYALLGGLVTLSLFTFHGAVFAGLKTAGDIRTRARKLALKLGGVAAVLALAFLIRTQLDNGDGSSLIAMIVAAVALVGAVAMIAAGREGWSFALSGVTIAAAVAMLFLTLFPNVMPSSLDDAWSLTVSNASSSPYTLKIMTWCAGIATPVVLLYQGWTYWVFRKRIGTQHIADAH
;
A
#
# COMPACT_ATOMS: atom_id res chain seq x y z
N MET A 1 3.31 -4.78 27.93
CA MET A 1 3.81 -4.88 26.54
C MET A 1 5.31 -4.76 26.62
N GLU A 2 5.99 -5.78 26.13
CA GLU A 2 7.43 -5.74 25.94
C GLU A 2 7.76 -4.78 24.79
N LEU A 3 9.02 -4.33 24.69
CA LEU A 3 9.40 -3.38 23.62
C LEU A 3 9.25 -3.99 22.22
N HIS A 4 9.43 -5.31 22.07
CA HIS A 4 9.19 -5.98 20.79
C HIS A 4 7.71 -5.96 20.39
N ASP A 5 6.77 -6.11 21.32
CA ASP A 5 5.33 -5.98 21.02
C ASP A 5 5.00 -4.57 20.50
N VAL A 6 5.58 -3.55 21.14
CA VAL A 6 5.42 -2.15 20.72
C VAL A 6 5.96 -1.96 19.30
N TRP A 7 7.15 -2.48 19.02
CA TRP A 7 7.77 -2.37 17.71
C TRP A 7 7.03 -3.13 16.61
N PHE A 8 6.42 -4.28 16.93
CA PHE A 8 5.55 -4.99 16.00
C PHE A 8 4.35 -4.11 15.58
N VAL A 9 3.69 -3.47 16.55
CA VAL A 9 2.60 -2.52 16.29
C VAL A 9 3.08 -1.31 15.51
N LEU A 10 4.25 -0.74 15.84
CA LEU A 10 4.80 0.39 15.11
C LEU A 10 5.11 0.04 13.64
N ILE A 11 5.62 -1.16 13.36
CA ILE A 11 5.82 -1.64 11.99
C ILE A 11 4.47 -1.77 11.26
N ALA A 12 3.44 -2.30 11.91
CA ALA A 12 2.08 -2.35 11.37
C ALA A 12 1.56 -0.95 11.00
N VAL A 13 1.84 0.06 11.84
CA VAL A 13 1.50 1.47 11.59
C VAL A 13 2.26 2.03 10.39
N LEU A 14 3.57 1.72 10.26
CA LEU A 14 4.38 2.17 9.12
C LEU A 14 3.88 1.56 7.80
N TRP A 15 3.57 0.26 7.77
CA TRP A 15 2.96 -0.39 6.61
C TRP A 15 1.56 0.14 6.30
N THR A 16 0.76 0.43 7.33
CA THR A 16 -0.55 1.07 7.16
C THR A 16 -0.41 2.45 6.52
N GLY A 17 0.52 3.27 6.99
CA GLY A 17 0.80 4.58 6.43
C GLY A 17 1.28 4.49 4.99
N TYR A 18 2.18 3.55 4.68
CA TYR A 18 2.60 3.28 3.30
C TYR A 18 1.43 2.88 2.41
N PHE A 19 0.62 1.88 2.77
CA PHE A 19 -0.50 1.46 1.94
C PHE A 19 -1.62 2.49 1.83
N PHE A 20 -1.80 3.34 2.83
CA PHE A 20 -2.72 4.48 2.73
C PHE A 20 -2.19 5.52 1.72
N LEU A 21 -0.96 6.00 1.92
CA LEU A 21 -0.38 7.08 1.15
C LEU A 21 -0.04 6.63 -0.28
N GLU A 22 0.72 5.55 -0.39
CA GLU A 22 1.13 5.00 -1.66
C GLU A 22 -0.01 4.30 -2.41
N GLY A 23 -1.02 3.81 -1.68
CA GLY A 23 -2.16 3.15 -2.29
C GLY A 23 -2.90 4.04 -3.29
N PHE A 24 -3.10 5.33 -2.97
CA PHE A 24 -3.71 6.22 -3.96
C PHE A 24 -2.73 6.65 -5.05
N ASP A 25 -1.42 6.71 -4.80
CA ASP A 25 -0.41 7.00 -5.83
C ASP A 25 -0.35 5.89 -6.87
N PHE A 26 -0.32 4.63 -6.43
CA PHE A 26 -0.48 3.47 -7.32
C PHE A 26 -1.80 3.53 -8.08
N GLY A 27 -2.90 3.84 -7.38
CA GLY A 27 -4.21 3.99 -7.99
C GLY A 27 -4.25 5.06 -9.09
N ILE A 28 -3.66 6.24 -8.84
CA ILE A 28 -3.54 7.32 -9.83
C ILE A 28 -2.69 6.87 -11.03
N GLY A 29 -1.58 6.17 -10.78
CA GLY A 29 -0.74 5.60 -11.82
C GLY A 29 -1.50 4.64 -12.74
N VAL A 30 -2.34 3.77 -12.19
CA VAL A 30 -3.23 2.88 -12.96
C VAL A 30 -4.30 3.68 -13.73
N LEU A 31 -4.87 4.72 -13.10
CA LEU A 31 -5.90 5.58 -13.70
C LEU A 31 -5.39 6.42 -14.87
N THR A 32 -4.07 6.59 -15.05
CA THR A 32 -3.52 7.24 -16.25
C THR A 32 -3.95 6.56 -17.56
N LYS A 33 -4.23 5.24 -17.53
CA LYS A 33 -4.82 4.51 -18.67
C LYS A 33 -6.32 4.31 -18.56
N LEU A 34 -6.85 4.07 -17.36
CA LEU A 34 -8.26 3.70 -17.19
C LEU A 34 -9.22 4.89 -17.18
N LEU A 35 -8.75 6.09 -16.80
CA LEU A 35 -9.58 7.27 -16.62
C LEU A 35 -9.28 8.36 -17.66
N ALA A 36 -8.01 8.67 -17.90
CA ALA A 36 -7.63 9.79 -18.77
C ALA A 36 -7.84 9.48 -20.26
N ARG A 37 -8.53 10.38 -20.96
CA ARG A 37 -8.82 10.27 -22.41
C ARG A 37 -7.65 10.75 -23.26
N ASP A 38 -7.03 11.84 -22.83
CA ASP A 38 -5.96 12.49 -23.55
C ASP A 38 -4.75 12.77 -22.65
N ARG A 39 -3.69 13.29 -23.26
CA ARG A 39 -2.43 13.60 -22.60
C ARG A 39 -2.54 14.73 -21.58
N LYS A 40 -3.42 15.72 -21.82
CA LYS A 40 -3.63 16.83 -20.87
C LYS A 40 -4.27 16.28 -19.60
N GLU A 41 -5.27 15.42 -19.71
CA GLU A 41 -5.88 14.76 -18.56
C GLU A 41 -4.90 13.84 -17.82
N ARG A 42 -4.04 13.07 -18.52
CA ARG A 42 -2.98 12.28 -17.87
C ARG A 42 -2.04 13.16 -17.07
N ARG A 43 -1.64 14.31 -17.62
CA ARG A 43 -0.79 15.27 -16.91
C ARG A 43 -1.50 15.85 -15.69
N VAL A 44 -2.81 16.12 -15.76
CA VAL A 44 -3.58 16.53 -14.58
C VAL A 44 -3.51 15.45 -13.50
N LEU A 45 -3.78 14.18 -13.83
CA LEU A 45 -3.73 13.08 -12.85
C LEU A 45 -2.35 12.95 -12.21
N ILE A 46 -1.27 12.91 -13.00
CA ILE A 46 0.11 12.82 -12.49
C ILE A 46 0.43 14.01 -11.58
N ASN A 47 0.04 15.22 -11.96
CA ASN A 47 0.28 16.42 -11.15
C ASN A 47 -0.52 16.44 -9.84
N THR A 48 -1.55 15.59 -9.66
CA THR A 48 -2.25 15.50 -8.37
C THR A 48 -1.38 14.90 -7.27
N ILE A 49 -0.45 14.02 -7.65
CA ILE A 49 0.47 13.30 -6.75
C ILE A 49 1.90 13.82 -6.81
N GLY A 50 2.26 14.56 -7.87
CA GLY A 50 3.60 15.14 -8.08
C GLY A 50 4.28 15.78 -6.85
N PRO A 51 3.57 16.58 -6.03
CA PRO A 51 4.19 17.20 -4.85
C PRO A 51 4.34 16.29 -3.62
N VAL A 52 3.78 15.08 -3.62
CA VAL A 52 3.67 14.24 -2.41
C VAL A 52 4.19 12.80 -2.57
N TRP A 53 4.26 12.27 -3.80
CA TRP A 53 4.59 10.86 -4.05
C TRP A 53 5.95 10.45 -3.48
N ASP A 54 6.98 11.29 -3.62
CA ASP A 54 8.32 11.00 -3.12
C ASP A 54 8.32 10.86 -1.58
N GLY A 55 7.61 11.75 -0.88
CA GLY A 55 7.43 11.65 0.57
C GLY A 55 6.58 10.45 1.01
N ASN A 56 5.66 10.00 0.16
CA ASN A 56 4.85 8.80 0.43
C ASN A 56 5.70 7.53 0.34
N GLU A 57 6.61 7.44 -0.65
CA GLU A 57 7.52 6.30 -0.82
C GLU A 57 8.47 6.13 0.39
N VAL A 58 8.83 7.21 1.09
CA VAL A 58 9.68 7.15 2.29
C VAL A 58 9.05 6.31 3.41
N TRP A 59 7.73 6.13 3.43
CA TRP A 59 7.08 5.21 4.38
C TRP A 59 7.48 3.76 4.16
N LEU A 60 7.71 3.34 2.91
CA LEU A 60 8.23 2.00 2.61
C LEU A 60 9.65 1.84 3.14
N LEU A 61 10.51 2.84 2.90
CA LEU A 61 11.88 2.84 3.41
C LEU A 61 11.91 2.78 4.94
N SER A 62 11.01 3.53 5.57
CA SER A 62 10.85 3.53 7.03
C SER A 62 10.34 2.20 7.56
N ALA A 63 9.33 1.60 6.91
CA ALA A 63 8.81 0.28 7.29
C ALA A 63 9.88 -0.81 7.13
N GLY A 64 10.59 -0.85 6.01
CA GLY A 64 11.69 -1.79 5.75
C GLY A 64 12.87 -1.58 6.71
N GLY A 65 13.30 -0.33 6.91
CA GLY A 65 14.40 0.01 7.81
C GLY A 65 14.06 -0.24 9.29
N ALA A 66 12.82 0.04 9.71
CA ALA A 66 12.34 -0.30 11.05
C ALA A 66 12.26 -1.81 11.25
N THR A 67 11.83 -2.57 10.24
CA THR A 67 11.84 -4.03 10.29
C THR A 67 13.26 -4.56 10.41
N PHE A 68 14.20 -4.06 9.60
CA PHE A 68 15.63 -4.41 9.72
C PHE A 68 16.20 -4.13 11.11
N ALA A 69 15.89 -2.97 11.68
CA ALA A 69 16.48 -2.55 12.95
C ALA A 69 15.80 -3.21 14.17
N ALA A 70 14.48 -3.44 14.13
CA ALA A 70 13.73 -4.02 15.25
C ALA A 70 13.64 -5.55 15.18
N PHE A 71 13.56 -6.13 13.97
CA PHE A 71 13.40 -7.56 13.72
C PHE A 71 14.34 -8.04 12.58
N PRO A 72 15.66 -8.13 12.82
CA PRO A 72 16.62 -8.45 11.77
C PRO A 72 16.38 -9.81 11.12
N GLU A 73 15.98 -10.83 11.88
CA GLU A 73 15.67 -12.16 11.31
C GLU A 73 14.43 -12.10 10.41
N TRP A 74 13.38 -11.39 10.84
CA TRP A 74 12.21 -11.16 9.99
C TRP A 74 12.61 -10.47 8.68
N TYR A 75 13.43 -9.43 8.77
CA TYR A 75 13.93 -8.73 7.59
C TYR A 75 14.72 -9.67 6.67
N ALA A 76 15.65 -10.46 7.23
CA ALA A 76 16.49 -11.37 6.46
C ALA A 76 15.65 -12.41 5.72
N THR A 77 14.78 -13.14 6.43
CA THR A 77 13.91 -14.18 5.85
C THR A 77 12.94 -13.61 4.82
N LEU A 78 12.37 -12.42 5.07
CA LEU A 78 11.46 -11.76 4.14
C LEU A 78 12.17 -11.38 2.83
N PHE A 79 13.31 -10.68 2.91
CA PHE A 79 14.00 -10.17 1.73
C PHE A 79 14.72 -11.27 0.94
N SER A 80 15.22 -12.32 1.60
CA SER A 80 15.80 -13.48 0.93
C SER A 80 14.73 -14.37 0.30
N GLY A 81 13.65 -14.67 1.03
CA GLY A 81 12.60 -15.58 0.58
C GLY A 81 11.72 -14.97 -0.53
N PHE A 82 11.42 -13.68 -0.44
CA PHE A 82 10.62 -12.95 -1.42
C PHE A 82 11.51 -12.18 -2.41
N TYR A 83 12.73 -12.64 -2.64
CA TYR A 83 13.73 -11.96 -3.47
C TYR A 83 13.17 -11.49 -4.82
N LEU A 84 12.57 -12.39 -5.62
CA LEU A 84 12.11 -12.02 -6.96
C LEU A 84 10.92 -11.03 -6.93
N PRO A 85 9.84 -11.25 -6.14
CA PRO A 85 8.78 -10.27 -5.99
C PRO A 85 9.28 -8.89 -5.52
N LEU A 86 10.14 -8.85 -4.50
CA LEU A 86 10.67 -7.59 -3.96
C LEU A 86 11.62 -6.89 -4.92
N LEU A 87 12.42 -7.63 -5.69
CA LEU A 87 13.25 -7.08 -6.76
C LEU A 87 12.38 -6.45 -7.85
N ILE A 88 11.30 -7.11 -8.26
CA ILE A 88 10.36 -6.55 -9.26
C ILE A 88 9.71 -5.28 -8.72
N ILE A 89 9.29 -5.26 -7.45
CA ILE A 89 8.77 -4.06 -6.79
C ILE A 89 9.81 -2.94 -6.84
N LEU A 90 11.04 -3.21 -6.44
CA LEU A 90 12.13 -2.23 -6.45
C LEU A 90 12.36 -1.64 -7.85
N LEU A 91 12.47 -2.50 -8.87
CA LEU A 91 12.64 -2.05 -10.26
C LEU A 91 11.46 -1.20 -10.74
N CYS A 92 10.24 -1.58 -10.38
CA CYS A 92 9.06 -0.77 -10.67
C CYS A 92 9.13 0.61 -10.01
N LEU A 93 9.46 0.68 -8.72
CA LEU A 93 9.58 1.95 -7.99
C LEU A 93 10.66 2.87 -8.60
N ILE A 94 11.83 2.32 -8.93
CA ILE A 94 12.89 3.06 -9.64
C ILE A 94 12.37 3.61 -10.97
N VAL A 95 11.77 2.75 -11.80
CA VAL A 95 11.24 3.16 -13.10
C VAL A 95 10.14 4.21 -12.94
N ARG A 96 9.30 4.11 -11.90
CA ARG A 96 8.22 5.06 -11.63
C ARG A 96 8.75 6.44 -11.28
N GLY A 97 9.71 6.53 -10.36
CA GLY A 97 10.35 7.80 -9.99
C GLY A 97 11.01 8.47 -11.19
N VAL A 98 11.77 7.70 -11.99
CA VAL A 98 12.35 8.20 -13.24
C VAL A 98 11.26 8.65 -14.22
N ALA A 99 10.16 7.90 -14.34
CA ALA A 99 9.10 8.22 -15.28
C ALA A 99 8.38 9.53 -14.94
N PHE A 100 8.17 9.86 -13.65
CA PHE A 100 7.58 11.14 -13.26
C PHE A 100 8.46 12.33 -13.65
N GLU A 101 9.77 12.21 -13.43
CA GLU A 101 10.73 13.28 -13.74
C GLU A 101 11.02 13.41 -15.24
N TYR A 102 11.21 12.28 -15.94
CA TYR A 102 11.75 12.27 -17.30
C TYR A 102 10.67 12.48 -18.37
N ARG A 103 9.41 12.11 -18.08
CA ARG A 103 8.30 12.27 -19.02
C ARG A 103 8.22 13.69 -19.56
N ALA A 104 8.35 14.70 -18.70
CA ALA A 104 8.21 16.11 -19.09
C ALA A 104 9.47 16.72 -19.73
N LYS A 105 10.60 16.01 -19.75
CA LYS A 105 11.89 16.54 -20.25
C LYS A 105 11.98 16.62 -21.76
N ARG A 106 11.15 15.87 -22.50
CA ARG A 106 11.14 15.92 -23.95
C ARG A 106 9.72 15.97 -24.53
N PRO A 107 9.50 16.74 -25.61
CA PRO A 107 8.16 16.95 -26.16
C PRO A 107 7.69 15.82 -27.07
N GLU A 108 8.57 14.92 -27.53
CA GLU A 108 8.19 13.93 -28.55
C GLU A 108 7.10 12.97 -28.07
N GLU A 109 6.17 12.64 -28.97
CA GLU A 109 5.01 11.85 -28.63
C GLU A 109 5.36 10.46 -28.10
N LYS A 110 6.29 9.78 -28.78
CA LYS A 110 6.77 8.45 -28.41
C LYS A 110 7.45 8.45 -27.04
N TRP A 111 8.22 9.48 -26.73
CA TRP A 111 8.90 9.63 -25.43
C TRP A 111 7.88 9.67 -24.28
N GLN A 112 6.93 10.60 -24.36
CA GLN A 112 5.94 10.77 -23.29
C GLN A 112 5.04 9.54 -23.14
N THR A 113 4.65 8.91 -24.25
CA THR A 113 3.80 7.72 -24.23
C THR A 113 4.49 6.52 -23.59
N ASN A 114 5.79 6.32 -23.87
CA ASN A 114 6.57 5.26 -23.24
C ASN A 114 6.65 5.44 -21.72
N TRP A 115 6.89 6.67 -21.25
CA TRP A 115 6.90 6.96 -19.81
C TRP A 115 5.50 6.87 -19.18
N GLU A 116 4.44 7.22 -19.90
CA GLU A 116 3.06 6.98 -19.44
C GLU A 116 2.76 5.48 -19.29
N HIS A 117 3.26 4.64 -20.20
CA HIS A 117 3.17 3.18 -20.06
C HIS A 117 4.00 2.66 -18.88
N ALA A 118 5.20 3.22 -18.67
CA ALA A 118 6.04 2.89 -17.53
C ALA A 118 5.33 3.21 -16.21
N ILE A 119 4.75 4.41 -16.05
CA ILE A 119 3.97 4.80 -14.86
C ILE A 119 2.84 3.81 -14.60
N PHE A 120 2.08 3.43 -15.63
CA PHE A 120 0.98 2.48 -15.49
C PHE A 120 1.46 1.12 -14.97
N TRP A 121 2.45 0.50 -15.62
CA TRP A 121 2.92 -0.83 -15.23
C TRP A 121 3.65 -0.83 -13.90
N ALA A 122 4.49 0.19 -13.68
CA ALA A 122 5.22 0.38 -12.43
C ALA A 122 4.32 0.74 -11.24
N SER A 123 3.05 1.08 -11.47
CA SER A 123 2.05 1.24 -10.41
C SER A 123 1.20 -0.01 -10.24
N LEU A 124 0.80 -0.66 -11.35
CA LEU A 124 -0.02 -1.86 -11.32
C LEU A 124 0.72 -3.05 -10.70
N ILE A 125 1.97 -3.27 -11.09
CA ILE A 125 2.74 -4.46 -10.67
C ILE A 125 2.99 -4.44 -9.16
N PRO A 126 3.53 -3.37 -8.54
CA PRO A 126 3.68 -3.32 -7.09
C PRO A 126 2.35 -3.40 -6.34
N ALA A 127 1.29 -2.78 -6.86
CA ALA A 127 -0.04 -2.87 -6.25
C ALA A 127 -0.52 -4.32 -6.13
N VAL A 128 -0.21 -5.19 -7.10
CA VAL A 128 -0.50 -6.64 -7.01
C VAL A 128 0.50 -7.35 -6.10
N LEU A 129 1.80 -7.13 -6.30
CA LEU A 129 2.84 -7.89 -5.61
C LEU A 129 2.84 -7.67 -4.09
N TRP A 130 2.46 -6.48 -3.61
CA TRP A 130 2.32 -6.24 -2.17
C TRP A 130 1.23 -7.12 -1.54
N GLY A 131 0.09 -7.29 -2.21
CA GLY A 131 -0.97 -8.18 -1.73
C GLY A 131 -0.57 -9.65 -1.79
N VAL A 132 0.17 -10.05 -2.82
CA VAL A 132 0.75 -11.40 -2.91
C VAL A 132 1.74 -11.63 -1.77
N ALA A 133 2.61 -10.66 -1.47
CA ALA A 133 3.60 -10.77 -0.40
C ALA A 133 2.92 -10.92 0.97
N PHE A 134 2.06 -9.98 1.36
CA PHE A 134 1.37 -10.04 2.65
C PHE A 134 0.40 -11.22 2.76
N GLY A 135 -0.24 -11.63 1.66
CA GLY A 135 -1.04 -12.85 1.62
C GLY A 135 -0.22 -14.09 1.97
N ASN A 136 0.99 -14.23 1.42
CA ASN A 136 1.87 -15.35 1.79
C ASN A 136 2.37 -15.25 3.22
N ILE A 137 2.71 -14.06 3.72
CA ILE A 137 3.14 -13.89 5.12
C ILE A 137 2.03 -14.37 6.07
N VAL A 138 0.78 -13.96 5.85
CA VAL A 138 -0.36 -14.32 6.71
C VAL A 138 -0.75 -15.80 6.59
N ARG A 139 -0.59 -16.39 5.41
CA ARG A 139 -0.84 -17.83 5.19
C ARG A 139 0.26 -18.69 5.82
N GLY A 140 1.46 -18.16 5.97
CA GLY A 140 2.67 -18.90 6.30
C GLY A 140 3.43 -19.37 5.06
N VAL A 141 4.75 -19.46 5.19
CA VAL A 141 5.68 -19.82 4.12
C VAL A 141 6.61 -20.96 4.54
N LYS A 142 7.34 -21.57 3.61
CA LYS A 142 8.22 -22.71 3.92
C LYS A 142 9.51 -22.19 4.57
N ILE A 143 9.52 -22.12 5.89
CA ILE A 143 10.69 -21.72 6.70
C ILE A 143 11.21 -22.95 7.44
N ASP A 144 12.51 -23.17 7.40
CA ASP A 144 13.17 -24.27 8.12
C ASP A 144 13.67 -23.87 9.52
N ALA A 145 14.38 -24.79 10.19
CA ALA A 145 14.89 -24.59 11.54
C ALA A 145 15.94 -23.48 11.66
N ASP A 146 16.59 -23.11 10.55
CA ASP A 146 17.61 -22.05 10.50
C ASP A 146 16.99 -20.67 10.18
N MET A 147 15.65 -20.58 10.24
CA MET A 147 14.87 -19.38 9.89
C MET A 147 14.99 -18.96 8.42
N GLU A 148 15.39 -19.88 7.54
CA GLU A 148 15.56 -19.61 6.12
C GLU A 148 14.33 -20.03 5.32
N TYR A 149 13.99 -19.24 4.30
CA TYR A 149 12.97 -19.63 3.35
C TYR A 149 13.53 -20.67 2.36
N VAL A 150 12.96 -21.87 2.38
CA VAL A 150 13.39 -23.00 1.55
C VAL A 150 12.44 -23.31 0.38
N GLY A 151 11.43 -22.46 0.17
CA GLY A 151 10.50 -22.59 -0.95
C GLY A 151 11.06 -22.02 -2.26
N ASN A 152 10.24 -22.04 -3.31
CA ASN A 152 10.55 -21.40 -4.60
C ASN A 152 9.54 -20.31 -4.93
N VAL A 153 9.75 -19.58 -6.04
CA VAL A 153 8.87 -18.46 -6.40
C VAL A 153 7.44 -18.87 -6.74
N TRP A 154 7.23 -20.10 -7.21
CA TRP A 154 5.91 -20.61 -7.57
C TRP A 154 5.06 -20.93 -6.34
N ASP A 155 5.70 -21.26 -5.22
CA ASP A 155 5.00 -21.42 -3.93
C ASP A 155 4.31 -20.12 -3.50
N LEU A 156 4.87 -18.96 -3.88
CA LEU A 156 4.32 -17.64 -3.59
C LEU A 156 3.12 -17.28 -4.49
N LEU A 157 2.97 -17.92 -5.66
CA LEU A 157 1.91 -17.64 -6.64
C LEU A 157 0.71 -18.58 -6.47
N ASN A 158 0.24 -18.71 -5.23
CA ASN A 158 -0.91 -19.54 -4.90
C ASN A 158 -2.25 -18.75 -4.95
N PRO A 159 -3.41 -19.43 -5.08
CA PRO A 159 -4.70 -18.75 -5.24
C PRO A 159 -5.05 -17.76 -4.12
N TYR A 160 -4.67 -18.06 -2.87
CA TYR A 160 -4.92 -17.17 -1.73
C TYR A 160 -4.09 -15.88 -1.83
N ALA A 161 -2.80 -16.00 -2.12
CA ALA A 161 -1.92 -14.84 -2.31
C ALA A 161 -2.30 -14.01 -3.54
N LEU A 162 -2.68 -14.67 -4.65
CA LEU A 162 -3.17 -13.98 -5.85
C LEU A 162 -4.47 -13.22 -5.58
N LEU A 163 -5.39 -13.78 -4.78
CA LEU A 163 -6.56 -13.05 -4.31
C LEU A 163 -6.15 -11.81 -3.50
N GLY A 164 -5.17 -11.93 -2.59
CA GLY A 164 -4.59 -10.79 -1.88
C GLY A 164 -4.07 -9.71 -2.83
N GLY A 165 -3.36 -10.09 -3.89
CA GLY A 165 -2.88 -9.17 -4.92
C GLY A 165 -3.99 -8.48 -5.72
N LEU A 166 -5.09 -9.18 -6.01
CA LEU A 166 -6.27 -8.58 -6.64
C LEU A 166 -7.00 -7.62 -5.70
N VAL A 167 -7.04 -7.92 -4.40
CA VAL A 167 -7.58 -7.03 -3.37
C VAL A 167 -6.78 -5.73 -3.30
N THR A 168 -5.46 -5.79 -3.16
CA THR A 168 -4.64 -4.59 -3.08
C THR A 168 -4.72 -3.77 -4.37
N LEU A 169 -4.67 -4.40 -5.55
CA LEU A 169 -4.85 -3.70 -6.82
C LEU A 169 -6.20 -2.98 -6.89
N SER A 170 -7.31 -3.69 -6.61
CA SER A 170 -8.65 -3.11 -6.72
C SER A 170 -8.90 -2.03 -5.66
N LEU A 171 -8.46 -2.25 -4.42
CA LEU A 171 -8.59 -1.31 -3.31
C LEU A 171 -7.76 -0.04 -3.53
N PHE A 172 -6.50 -0.17 -3.97
CA PHE A 172 -5.64 0.97 -4.30
C PHE A 172 -6.17 1.75 -5.50
N THR A 173 -6.65 1.06 -6.54
CA THR A 173 -7.26 1.74 -7.70
C THR A 173 -8.56 2.46 -7.30
N PHE A 174 -9.38 1.89 -6.42
CA PHE A 174 -10.54 2.56 -5.83
C PHE A 174 -10.12 3.80 -5.01
N HIS A 175 -9.15 3.65 -4.11
CA HIS A 175 -8.63 4.73 -3.28
C HIS A 175 -8.08 5.89 -4.12
N GLY A 176 -7.30 5.57 -5.17
CA GLY A 176 -6.81 6.52 -6.16
C GLY A 176 -7.92 7.19 -6.97
N ALA A 177 -9.02 6.49 -7.29
CA ALA A 177 -10.13 7.08 -8.02
C ALA A 177 -10.93 8.07 -7.16
N VAL A 178 -11.08 7.77 -5.87
CA VAL A 178 -11.66 8.70 -4.89
C VAL A 178 -10.75 9.91 -4.69
N PHE A 179 -9.43 9.70 -4.59
CA PHE A 179 -8.45 10.79 -4.52
C PHE A 179 -8.46 11.66 -5.78
N ALA A 180 -8.55 11.06 -6.97
CA ALA A 180 -8.72 11.79 -8.23
C ALA A 180 -9.98 12.67 -8.19
N GLY A 181 -11.11 12.16 -7.69
CA GLY A 181 -12.33 12.96 -7.51
C GLY A 181 -12.12 14.16 -6.55
N LEU A 182 -11.38 13.96 -5.46
CA LEU A 182 -11.04 15.03 -4.52
C LEU A 182 -10.16 16.11 -5.13
N LYS A 183 -9.17 15.71 -5.92
CA LYS A 183 -8.09 16.56 -6.41
C LYS A 183 -8.32 17.15 -7.80
N THR A 184 -9.30 16.68 -8.54
CA THR A 184 -9.59 17.16 -9.89
C THR A 184 -10.87 17.99 -9.98
N ALA A 185 -11.01 18.75 -11.06
CA ALA A 185 -12.20 19.54 -11.39
C ALA A 185 -12.74 19.17 -12.79
N GLY A 186 -13.98 19.58 -13.08
CA GLY A 186 -14.61 19.38 -14.39
C GLY A 186 -14.97 17.92 -14.68
N ASP A 187 -14.86 17.51 -15.95
CA ASP A 187 -15.25 16.18 -16.43
C ASP A 187 -14.39 15.05 -15.84
N ILE A 188 -13.12 15.31 -15.51
CA ILE A 188 -12.25 14.32 -14.86
C ILE A 188 -12.86 13.87 -13.53
N ARG A 189 -13.36 14.82 -12.73
CA ARG A 189 -13.98 14.56 -11.42
C ARG A 189 -15.24 13.71 -11.54
N THR A 190 -16.13 14.04 -12.47
CA THR A 190 -17.40 13.30 -12.64
C THR A 190 -17.14 11.87 -13.11
N ARG A 191 -16.17 11.66 -14.00
CA ARG A 191 -15.76 10.33 -14.46
C ARG A 191 -15.01 9.55 -13.39
N ALA A 192 -14.14 10.20 -12.62
CA ALA A 192 -13.45 9.59 -11.48
C ALA A 192 -14.46 9.02 -10.48
N ARG A 193 -15.50 9.77 -10.12
CA ARG A 193 -16.58 9.30 -9.24
C ARG A 193 -17.33 8.08 -9.80
N LYS A 194 -17.71 8.11 -11.08
CA LYS A 194 -18.41 6.99 -11.73
C LYS A 194 -17.54 5.73 -11.77
N LEU A 195 -16.24 5.90 -12.05
CA LEU A 195 -15.29 4.79 -12.06
C LEU A 195 -15.04 4.27 -10.64
N ALA A 196 -14.89 5.16 -9.65
CA ALA A 196 -14.74 4.80 -8.24
C ALA A 196 -15.92 3.96 -7.72
N LEU A 197 -17.16 4.22 -8.17
CA LEU A 197 -18.30 3.37 -7.82
C LEU A 197 -18.16 1.92 -8.30
N LYS A 198 -17.72 1.74 -9.56
CA LYS A 198 -17.49 0.40 -10.12
C LYS A 198 -16.34 -0.30 -9.43
N LEU A 199 -15.22 0.40 -9.28
CA LEU A 199 -14.02 -0.12 -8.62
C LEU A 199 -14.27 -0.43 -7.15
N GLY A 200 -15.06 0.39 -6.45
CA GLY A 200 -15.43 0.17 -5.05
C GLY A 200 -16.28 -1.08 -4.87
N GLY A 201 -17.21 -1.37 -5.80
CA GLY A 201 -17.96 -2.62 -5.80
C GLY A 201 -17.06 -3.85 -6.01
N VAL A 202 -16.13 -3.78 -6.97
CA VAL A 202 -15.14 -4.85 -7.21
C VAL A 202 -14.23 -5.05 -6.00
N ALA A 203 -13.69 -3.96 -5.43
CA ALA A 203 -12.86 -3.99 -4.24
C ALA A 203 -13.62 -4.56 -3.04
N ALA A 204 -14.90 -4.22 -2.86
CA ALA A 204 -15.73 -4.78 -1.79
C ALA A 204 -15.89 -6.29 -1.90
N VAL A 205 -16.21 -6.81 -3.09
CA VAL A 205 -16.37 -8.26 -3.30
C VAL A 205 -15.05 -8.99 -3.04
N LEU A 206 -13.95 -8.52 -3.62
CA LEU A 206 -12.64 -9.17 -3.47
C LEU A 206 -12.13 -9.08 -2.03
N ALA A 207 -12.22 -7.89 -1.41
CA ALA A 207 -11.75 -7.69 -0.04
C ALA A 207 -12.55 -8.53 0.94
N LEU A 208 -13.88 -8.58 0.82
CA LEU A 208 -14.69 -9.44 1.69
C LEU A 208 -14.34 -10.92 1.51
N ALA A 209 -14.16 -11.39 0.27
CA ALA A 209 -13.75 -12.77 0.02
C ALA A 209 -12.40 -13.10 0.66
N PHE A 210 -11.41 -12.21 0.53
CA PHE A 210 -10.09 -12.38 1.12
C PHE A 210 -10.14 -12.33 2.65
N LEU A 211 -10.72 -11.28 3.23
CA LEU A 211 -10.76 -11.10 4.68
C LEU A 211 -11.56 -12.21 5.37
N ILE A 212 -12.71 -12.61 4.83
CA ILE A 212 -13.46 -13.76 5.36
C ILE A 212 -12.61 -15.03 5.30
N ARG A 213 -11.89 -15.26 4.20
CA ARG A 213 -11.00 -16.42 4.08
C ARG A 213 -9.88 -16.38 5.11
N THR A 214 -9.22 -15.24 5.28
CA THR A 214 -8.19 -15.02 6.31
C THR A 214 -8.74 -15.28 7.72
N GLN A 215 -9.94 -14.77 8.01
CA GLN A 215 -10.60 -14.93 9.30
C GLN A 215 -10.92 -16.40 9.60
N LEU A 216 -11.38 -17.16 8.60
CA LEU A 216 -11.72 -18.57 8.75
C LEU A 216 -10.49 -19.46 8.94
N ASP A 217 -9.40 -19.14 8.26
CA ASP A 217 -8.20 -19.96 8.29
C ASP A 217 -7.38 -19.72 9.57
N ASN A 218 -7.14 -18.45 9.94
CA ASN A 218 -6.18 -18.09 10.99
C ASN A 218 -6.71 -17.04 12.00
N GLY A 219 -7.97 -16.59 11.87
CA GLY A 219 -8.49 -15.45 12.63
C GLY A 219 -8.92 -15.76 14.06
N ASP A 220 -8.95 -14.71 14.87
CA ASP A 220 -9.39 -14.66 16.26
C ASP A 220 -10.46 -13.56 16.47
N GLY A 221 -10.85 -13.28 17.72
CA GLY A 221 -11.83 -12.24 18.03
C GLY A 221 -11.36 -10.81 17.68
N SER A 222 -10.07 -10.53 17.80
CA SER A 222 -9.52 -9.19 17.56
C SER A 222 -9.45 -8.87 16.06
N SER A 223 -8.95 -9.82 15.27
CA SER A 223 -8.96 -9.78 13.81
C SER A 223 -10.38 -9.75 13.25
N LEU A 224 -11.36 -10.40 13.90
CA LEU A 224 -12.77 -10.30 13.53
C LEU A 224 -13.29 -8.87 13.65
N ILE A 225 -12.96 -8.16 14.73
CA ILE A 225 -13.33 -6.76 14.91
C ILE A 225 -12.72 -5.90 13.81
N ALA A 226 -11.43 -6.09 13.52
CA ALA A 226 -10.75 -5.38 12.44
C ALA A 226 -11.38 -5.66 11.07
N MET A 227 -11.77 -6.91 10.79
CA MET A 227 -12.50 -7.31 9.59
C MET A 227 -13.84 -6.58 9.47
N ILE A 228 -14.63 -6.53 10.55
CA ILE A 228 -15.93 -5.85 10.57
C ILE A 228 -15.74 -4.35 10.30
N VAL A 229 -14.74 -3.72 10.94
CA VAL A 229 -14.41 -2.31 10.71
C VAL A 229 -14.03 -2.08 9.25
N ALA A 230 -13.18 -2.94 8.66
CA ALA A 230 -12.78 -2.85 7.26
C ALA A 230 -14.00 -2.97 6.32
N ALA A 231 -14.86 -3.96 6.56
CA ALA A 231 -16.06 -4.19 5.76
C ALA A 231 -17.04 -3.01 5.83
N VAL A 232 -17.37 -2.53 7.03
CA VAL A 232 -18.28 -1.41 7.24
C VAL A 232 -17.70 -0.12 6.66
N ALA A 233 -16.40 0.13 6.85
CA ALA A 233 -15.73 1.30 6.27
C ALA A 233 -15.74 1.25 4.74
N LEU A 234 -15.53 0.08 4.13
CA LEU A 234 -15.53 -0.05 2.68
C LEU A 234 -16.91 0.18 2.07
N VAL A 235 -17.95 -0.43 2.66
CA VAL A 235 -19.34 -0.18 2.27
C VAL A 235 -19.69 1.29 2.44
N GLY A 236 -19.30 1.89 3.57
CA GLY A 236 -19.46 3.31 3.83
C GLY A 236 -18.74 4.19 2.80
N ALA A 237 -17.52 3.84 2.40
CA ALA A 237 -16.76 4.55 1.38
C ALA A 237 -17.50 4.53 0.03
N VAL A 238 -17.99 3.35 -0.38
CA VAL A 238 -18.78 3.17 -1.60
C VAL A 238 -20.08 4.00 -1.55
N ALA A 239 -20.77 3.99 -0.41
CA ALA A 239 -21.99 4.79 -0.22
C ALA A 239 -21.69 6.31 -0.27
N MET A 240 -20.59 6.76 0.32
CA MET A 240 -20.21 8.18 0.31
C MET A 240 -19.81 8.67 -1.07
N ILE A 241 -19.12 7.85 -1.88
CA ILE A 241 -18.82 8.24 -3.27
C ILE A 241 -20.09 8.28 -4.13
N ALA A 242 -21.07 7.39 -3.87
CA ALA A 242 -22.39 7.42 -4.51
C ALA A 242 -23.12 8.73 -4.19
N ALA A 243 -23.11 9.13 -2.91
CA ALA A 243 -23.64 10.41 -2.43
C ALA A 243 -22.83 11.64 -2.87
N GLY A 244 -21.67 11.46 -3.54
CA GLY A 244 -20.81 12.54 -3.99
C GLY A 244 -19.99 13.24 -2.92
N ARG A 245 -19.85 12.61 -1.76
CA ARG A 245 -19.07 13.08 -0.62
C ARG A 245 -17.66 12.49 -0.67
N GLU A 246 -16.87 12.94 -1.64
CA GLU A 246 -15.53 12.38 -1.93
C GLU A 246 -14.59 12.42 -0.71
N GLY A 247 -14.67 13.44 0.15
CA GLY A 247 -13.83 13.55 1.34
C GLY A 247 -14.09 12.46 2.37
N TRP A 248 -15.38 12.18 2.61
CA TRP A 248 -15.79 11.08 3.49
C TRP A 248 -15.49 9.72 2.88
N SER A 249 -15.67 9.58 1.56
CA SER A 249 -15.26 8.36 0.86
C SER A 249 -13.77 8.10 1.00
N PHE A 250 -12.92 9.13 0.91
CA PHE A 250 -11.48 8.98 1.03
C PHE A 250 -11.08 8.56 2.44
N ALA A 251 -11.62 9.25 3.46
CA ALA A 251 -11.39 8.90 4.85
C ALA A 251 -11.81 7.44 5.15
N LEU A 252 -12.99 7.02 4.71
CA LEU A 252 -13.48 5.65 4.91
C LEU A 252 -12.69 4.60 4.13
N SER A 253 -12.25 4.91 2.90
CA SER A 253 -11.33 4.02 2.17
C SER A 253 -9.98 3.91 2.88
N GLY A 254 -9.52 4.96 3.54
CA GLY A 254 -8.33 4.92 4.38
C GLY A 254 -8.51 4.07 5.64
N VAL A 255 -9.65 4.22 6.33
CA VAL A 255 -10.01 3.35 7.45
C VAL A 255 -10.11 1.89 7.01
N THR A 256 -10.62 1.64 5.79
CA THR A 256 -10.64 0.28 5.21
C THR A 256 -9.23 -0.30 5.09
N ILE A 257 -8.28 0.46 4.51
CA ILE A 257 -6.88 0.04 4.37
C ILE A 257 -6.27 -0.20 5.75
N ALA A 258 -6.42 0.74 6.69
CA ALA A 258 -5.90 0.61 8.04
C ALA A 258 -6.45 -0.60 8.79
N ALA A 259 -7.77 -0.83 8.72
CA ALA A 259 -8.41 -1.97 9.37
C ALA A 259 -8.06 -3.30 8.69
N ALA A 260 -7.93 -3.34 7.36
CA ALA A 260 -7.49 -4.54 6.65
C ALA A 260 -6.04 -4.90 7.02
N VAL A 261 -5.12 -3.92 7.06
CA VAL A 261 -3.74 -4.15 7.50
C VAL A 261 -3.70 -4.57 8.98
N ALA A 262 -4.44 -3.88 9.85
CA ALA A 262 -4.54 -4.25 11.25
C ALA A 262 -5.05 -5.69 11.42
N MET A 263 -6.04 -6.12 10.64
CA MET A 263 -6.50 -7.51 10.64
C MET A 263 -5.37 -8.48 10.32
N LEU A 264 -4.56 -8.22 9.30
CA LEU A 264 -3.43 -9.10 8.95
C LEU A 264 -2.42 -9.22 10.09
N PHE A 265 -2.04 -8.09 10.70
CA PHE A 265 -1.08 -8.09 11.81
C PHE A 265 -1.66 -8.70 13.10
N LEU A 266 -2.95 -8.51 13.38
CA LEU A 266 -3.63 -9.17 14.50
C LEU A 266 -3.73 -10.68 14.29
N THR A 267 -3.95 -11.12 13.05
CA THR A 267 -3.95 -12.54 12.68
C THR A 267 -2.56 -13.16 12.81
N LEU A 268 -1.51 -12.37 12.56
CA LEU A 268 -0.13 -12.82 12.65
C LEU A 268 0.35 -12.96 14.10
N PHE A 269 -0.01 -12.01 14.97
CA PHE A 269 0.52 -11.97 16.34
C PHE A 269 0.27 -13.29 17.11
N PRO A 270 1.30 -13.88 17.78
CA PRO A 270 2.64 -13.33 18.05
C PRO A 270 3.70 -13.64 16.98
N ASN A 271 3.32 -14.30 15.89
CA ASN A 271 4.21 -14.55 14.75
C ASN A 271 4.42 -13.27 13.94
N VAL A 272 5.62 -13.14 13.35
CA VAL A 272 5.93 -12.15 12.32
C VAL A 272 6.05 -12.80 10.94
N MET A 273 6.53 -14.06 10.89
CA MET A 273 6.46 -14.94 9.73
C MET A 273 6.20 -16.39 10.18
N PRO A 274 4.96 -16.89 10.03
CA PRO A 274 4.62 -18.28 10.33
C PRO A 274 5.31 -19.25 9.36
N SER A 275 5.84 -20.35 9.88
CA SER A 275 6.30 -21.46 9.05
C SER A 275 5.14 -22.40 8.71
N SER A 276 5.12 -22.88 7.47
CA SER A 276 4.20 -23.91 6.99
C SER A 276 4.78 -25.33 7.07
N LEU A 277 6.05 -25.47 7.47
CA LEU A 277 6.72 -26.77 7.63
C LEU A 277 6.60 -27.29 9.06
N ASP A 278 6.81 -26.42 10.04
CA ASP A 278 6.68 -26.71 11.46
C ASP A 278 6.38 -25.41 12.22
N ASP A 279 5.31 -25.39 13.01
CA ASP A 279 4.92 -24.21 13.79
C ASP A 279 6.05 -23.72 14.72
N ALA A 280 6.90 -24.63 15.22
CA ALA A 280 8.04 -24.32 16.08
C ALA A 280 9.14 -23.52 15.39
N TRP A 281 9.18 -23.51 14.05
CA TRP A 281 10.14 -22.74 13.24
C TRP A 281 9.62 -21.36 12.84
N SER A 282 8.45 -20.97 13.34
CA SER A 282 7.90 -19.63 13.10
C SER A 282 8.79 -18.54 13.69
N LEU A 283 8.98 -17.46 12.93
CA LEU A 283 9.55 -16.24 13.48
C LEU A 283 8.44 -15.54 14.28
N THR A 284 8.75 -15.22 15.52
CA THR A 284 7.90 -14.59 16.52
C THR A 284 8.45 -13.22 16.90
N VAL A 285 7.62 -12.39 17.51
CA VAL A 285 8.07 -11.10 18.06
C VAL A 285 9.19 -11.27 19.10
N SER A 286 9.30 -12.43 19.76
CA SER A 286 10.34 -12.69 20.76
C SER A 286 11.64 -13.22 20.20
N ASN A 287 11.61 -14.16 19.23
CA ASN A 287 12.83 -14.80 18.72
C ASN A 287 13.49 -14.00 17.58
N ALA A 288 12.73 -13.16 16.88
CA ALA A 288 13.23 -12.40 15.73
C ALA A 288 13.63 -10.96 16.11
N SER A 289 13.37 -10.52 17.34
CA SER A 289 13.62 -9.14 17.77
C SER A 289 15.08 -8.84 18.09
N SER A 290 15.47 -7.58 17.87
CA SER A 290 16.72 -7.01 18.34
C SER A 290 16.81 -6.95 19.88
N SER A 291 18.04 -6.74 20.37
CA SER A 291 18.29 -6.61 21.81
C SER A 291 17.43 -5.50 22.46
N PRO A 292 17.05 -5.63 23.75
CA PRO A 292 16.27 -4.62 24.46
C PRO A 292 16.90 -3.22 24.42
N TYR A 293 18.24 -3.13 24.42
CA TYR A 293 18.96 -1.86 24.34
C TYR A 293 18.75 -1.17 22.98
N THR A 294 18.87 -1.93 21.89
CA THR A 294 18.61 -1.44 20.52
C THR A 294 17.17 -0.93 20.40
N LEU A 295 16.19 -1.72 20.84
CA LEU A 295 14.78 -1.33 20.78
C LEU A 295 14.51 -0.05 21.59
N LYS A 296 15.13 0.10 22.76
CA LYS A 296 15.01 1.31 23.59
C LYS A 296 15.54 2.56 22.88
N ILE A 297 16.71 2.47 22.24
CA ILE A 297 17.27 3.60 21.47
C ILE A 297 16.33 3.96 20.33
N MET A 298 15.91 2.97 19.55
CA MET A 298 15.01 3.20 18.43
C MET A 298 13.71 3.85 18.89
N THR A 299 13.15 3.46 20.04
CA THR A 299 11.91 4.05 20.57
C THR A 299 12.07 5.54 20.85
N TRP A 300 13.20 5.98 21.42
CA TRP A 300 13.48 7.40 21.60
C TRP A 300 13.60 8.15 20.27
N CYS A 301 14.33 7.58 19.32
CA CYS A 301 14.46 8.17 17.98
C CYS A 301 13.10 8.29 17.28
N ALA A 302 12.29 7.23 17.30
CA ALA A 302 10.97 7.21 16.68
C ALA A 302 10.00 8.17 17.39
N GLY A 303 10.05 8.26 18.71
CA GLY A 303 9.21 9.17 19.51
C GLY A 303 9.44 10.65 19.20
N ILE A 304 10.66 11.02 18.78
CA ILE A 304 10.99 12.39 18.36
C ILE A 304 10.76 12.60 16.87
N ALA A 305 11.24 11.68 16.02
CA ALA A 305 11.20 11.84 14.57
C ALA A 305 9.76 11.73 14.00
N THR A 306 8.96 10.79 14.49
CA THR A 306 7.63 10.52 13.93
C THR A 306 6.70 11.73 14.03
N PRO A 307 6.56 12.42 15.19
CA PRO A 307 5.74 13.63 15.26
C PRO A 307 6.20 14.73 14.30
N VAL A 308 7.51 14.94 14.17
CA VAL A 308 8.07 15.96 13.26
C VAL A 308 7.73 15.64 11.80
N VAL A 309 7.92 14.38 11.40
CA VAL A 309 7.58 13.91 10.05
C VAL A 309 6.08 14.05 9.77
N LEU A 310 5.22 13.66 10.72
CA LEU A 310 3.76 13.80 10.57
C LEU A 310 3.31 15.26 10.47
N LEU A 311 3.89 16.16 11.25
CA LEU A 311 3.60 17.60 11.18
C LEU A 311 4.00 18.18 9.82
N TYR A 312 5.22 17.88 9.36
CA TYR A 312 5.71 18.35 8.07
C TYR A 312 4.87 17.78 6.92
N GLN A 313 4.59 16.47 6.93
CA GLN A 313 3.79 15.82 5.90
C GLN A 313 2.36 16.39 5.89
N GLY A 314 1.74 16.57 7.06
CA GLY A 314 0.44 17.21 7.20
C GLY A 314 0.41 18.64 6.65
N TRP A 315 1.48 19.42 6.89
CA TRP A 315 1.64 20.74 6.33
C TRP A 315 1.76 20.70 4.79
N THR A 316 2.56 19.79 4.23
CA THR A 316 2.69 19.60 2.77
C THR A 316 1.34 19.30 2.11
N TYR A 317 0.56 18.37 2.66
CA TYR A 317 -0.80 18.09 2.16
C TYR A 317 -1.74 19.30 2.28
N TRP A 318 -1.61 20.09 3.36
CA TRP A 318 -2.38 21.30 3.53
C TRP A 318 -2.03 22.36 2.48
N VAL A 319 -0.75 22.58 2.18
CA VAL A 319 -0.27 23.50 1.15
C VAL A 319 -0.83 23.10 -0.22
N PHE A 320 -0.74 21.83 -0.58
CA PHE A 320 -1.17 21.32 -1.88
C PHE A 320 -2.65 20.91 -1.93
N ARG A 321 -3.51 21.29 -0.98
CA ARG A 321 -4.90 20.80 -0.89
C ARG A 321 -5.83 21.15 -2.06
N LYS A 322 -5.53 22.21 -2.82
CA LYS A 322 -6.44 22.71 -3.86
C LYS A 322 -6.61 21.72 -5.02
N ARG A 323 -7.72 21.88 -5.74
CA ARG A 323 -8.02 21.09 -6.95
C ARG A 323 -7.27 21.61 -8.15
N ILE A 324 -6.92 20.70 -9.04
CA ILE A 324 -6.32 20.99 -10.35
C ILE A 324 -7.20 20.47 -11.48
N GLY A 325 -6.99 21.00 -12.68
CA GLY A 325 -7.80 20.72 -13.86
C GLY A 325 -7.03 21.12 -15.10
N THR A 326 -7.53 20.81 -16.29
CA THR A 326 -6.82 21.07 -17.55
C THR A 326 -6.52 22.55 -17.76
N GLN A 327 -7.38 23.44 -17.26
CA GLN A 327 -7.20 24.90 -17.30
C GLN A 327 -6.02 25.41 -16.46
N HIS A 328 -5.51 24.60 -15.52
CA HIS A 328 -4.37 24.96 -14.68
C HIS A 328 -3.04 24.42 -15.24
N ILE A 329 -3.09 23.65 -16.33
CA ILE A 329 -1.90 23.08 -16.96
C ILE A 329 -1.42 24.04 -18.03
N ALA A 330 -0.25 24.65 -17.81
CA ALA A 330 0.42 25.45 -18.83
C ALA A 330 0.74 24.59 -20.07
N ASP A 331 0.68 25.20 -21.25
CA ASP A 331 1.11 24.55 -22.48
C ASP A 331 2.57 24.08 -22.35
N ALA A 332 2.89 22.95 -22.97
CA ALA A 332 4.23 22.39 -22.89
C ALA A 332 5.23 23.36 -23.54
N HIS A 333 6.24 23.79 -22.79
CA HIS A 333 7.39 24.54 -23.32
C HIS A 333 8.38 23.60 -23.97
#